data_AF-A0A7V0R122-F1
#
_entry.id   AF-A0A7V0R122-F1
#
_cell.length_a   1.000
_cell.length_b   1.000
_cell.length_c   1.000
_cell.angle_alpha   90.00
_cell.angle_beta   90.00
_cell.angle_gamma   90.00
#
_symmetry.space_group_name_H-M   'P 1'
#
loop_
_entity.id
_entity.type
_entity.pdbx_description
1 polymer ?
#
loop_
_entity_poly.entity_id
_entity_poly.type
_entity_poly.pdbx_seq_one_letter_code
_entity_poly.pdbx_strand_id
1 'polypeptide(L)' 'MYLGGICFITDRMLSNLSVEDSVKKVLDAGVKFIQYREKTLSRRDIYFQAGILRKRTEEYNATFVVNDHCD' A
#
# COMPACT_ATOMS: atom_id res chain seq x y z
N MET A 1 -13.47 -2.30 12.57
CA MET A 1 -12.47 -2.62 11.53
C MET A 1 -12.33 -4.13 11.46
N TYR A 2 -12.69 -4.77 10.35
CA TYR A 2 -12.51 -6.21 10.21
C TYR A 2 -11.05 -6.47 9.80
N LEU A 3 -10.22 -6.96 10.73
CA LEU A 3 -8.80 -7.26 10.50
C LEU A 3 -8.55 -8.74 10.17
N GLY A 4 -9.61 -9.49 9.84
CA GLY A 4 -9.50 -10.86 9.33
C GLY A 4 -9.31 -10.88 7.81
N GLY A 5 -8.35 -11.66 7.32
CA GLY A 5 -8.09 -11.82 5.88
C GLY A 5 -6.59 -11.83 5.53
N ILE A 6 -6.30 -11.70 4.24
CA ILE A 6 -4.93 -11.58 3.72
C ILE A 6 -4.48 -10.12 3.86
N CYS A 7 -3.30 -9.90 4.43
CA CYS A 7 -2.62 -8.59 4.43
C CYS A 7 -1.46 -8.63 3.44
N PHE A 8 -1.46 -7.68 2.50
CA PHE A 8 -0.37 -7.52 1.56
C PHE A 8 0.57 -6.40 2.01
N ILE A 9 1.84 -6.74 2.21
CA ILE A 9 2.89 -5.78 2.58
C ILE A 9 3.71 -5.46 1.33
N THR A 10 3.84 -4.19 1.00
CA THR A 10 4.61 -3.78 -0.19
C THR A 10 6.12 -3.92 0.06
N ASP A 11 6.85 -4.30 -0.98
CA ASP A 11 8.31 -4.14 -1.03
C ASP A 11 8.74 -3.77 -2.46
N ARG A 12 9.39 -2.61 -2.60
CA ARG A 12 9.83 -2.10 -3.91
C ARG A 12 10.90 -2.98 -4.56
N MET A 13 11.73 -3.66 -3.78
CA MET A 13 12.91 -4.38 -4.28
C MET A 13 12.59 -5.81 -4.75
N LEU A 14 11.41 -6.33 -4.42
CA LEU A 14 11.02 -7.71 -4.74
C LEU A 14 10.32 -7.86 -6.09
N SER A 15 9.94 -6.76 -6.74
CA SER A 15 9.10 -6.78 -7.93
C SER A 15 9.61 -5.80 -8.98
N ASN A 16 9.50 -6.18 -10.26
CA ASN A 16 9.75 -5.27 -11.38
C ASN A 16 8.56 -4.33 -11.65
N LEU A 17 7.44 -4.51 -10.93
CA LEU A 17 6.27 -3.63 -11.02
C LEU A 17 6.44 -2.43 -10.10
N SER A 18 5.80 -1.31 -10.46
CA SER A 18 5.61 -0.22 -9.51
C SER A 18 4.82 -0.71 -8.28
N VAL A 19 4.98 -0.01 -7.16
CA VAL A 19 4.23 -0.32 -5.94
C VAL A 19 2.73 -0.12 -6.20
N GLU A 20 2.37 0.91 -6.95
CA GLU A 20 1.00 1.25 -7.35
C GLU A 20 0.35 0.16 -8.21
N ASP A 21 1.10 -0.42 -9.14
CA ASP A 21 0.60 -1.52 -9.98
C ASP A 21 0.45 -2.81 -9.19
N SER A 22 1.40 -3.09 -8.30
CA SER A 22 1.34 -4.25 -7.40
C SER A 22 0.13 -4.15 -6.48
N VAL A 23 -0.07 -3.00 -5.84
CA VAL A 23 -1.24 -2.73 -4.99
C VAL A 23 -2.53 -2.84 -5.80
N LYS A 24 -2.58 -2.27 -7.01
CA LYS A 24 -3.76 -2.39 -7.88
C LYS A 24 -4.12 -3.85 -8.17
N LYS A 25 -3.15 -4.67 -8.59
CA LYS A 25 -3.39 -6.11 -8.87
C LYS A 25 -3.90 -6.86 -7.64
N VAL A 26 -3.34 -6.56 -6.47
CA VAL A 26 -3.73 -7.16 -5.21
C VAL A 26 -5.16 -6.76 -4.81
N LEU A 27 -5.51 -5.49 -4.98
CA LEU A 27 -6.87 -4.99 -4.75
C LEU A 27 -7.88 -5.61 -5.74
N ASP A 28 -7.52 -5.72 -7.02
CA ASP A 28 -8.32 -6.35 -8.07
C ASP A 28 -8.56 -7.86 -7.76
N ALA A 29 -7.61 -8.53 -7.12
CA ALA A 29 -7.75 -9.90 -6.64
C ALA A 29 -8.60 -10.04 -5.36
N GLY A 30 -9.10 -8.94 -4.80
CA GLY A 30 -10.02 -8.93 -3.67
C GLY A 30 -9.36 -8.77 -2.30
N VAL A 31 -8.04 -8.60 -2.21
CA VAL A 31 -7.38 -8.33 -0.93
C VAL A 31 -7.75 -6.92 -0.45
N LYS A 32 -8.19 -6.81 0.81
CA LYS A 32 -8.71 -5.55 1.39
C LYS A 32 -7.83 -4.95 2.48
N PHE A 33 -6.64 -5.50 2.72
CA PHE A 33 -5.70 -4.94 3.69
C PHE A 33 -4.32 -4.79 3.05
N ILE A 34 -3.90 -3.53 2.88
CA ILE A 34 -2.61 -3.12 2.31
C ILE A 34 -1.78 -2.43 3.39
N GLN A 35 -0.55 -2.87 3.57
CA GLN A 35 0.46 -2.19 4.36
C GLN A 35 1.55 -1.65 3.43
N TYR A 36 1.63 -0.33 3.32
CA TYR A 36 2.70 0.35 2.58
C TYR A 36 3.95 0.44 3.44
N ARG A 37 5.01 -0.18 2.97
CA ARG A 37 6.33 -0.20 3.60
C ARG A 37 7.38 0.22 2.57
N GLU A 38 8.04 1.33 2.86
CA GLU A 38 9.11 1.89 2.04
C GLU A 38 10.30 2.24 2.92
N LYS A 39 11.51 1.88 2.48
CA LYS A 39 12.75 2.06 3.26
C LYS A 39 13.82 2.87 2.54
N THR A 40 13.61 3.16 1.25
CA THR A 40 14.64 3.73 0.37
C THR A 40 14.32 5.13 -0.13
N LEU A 41 13.03 5.50 -0.17
CA LEU A 41 12.61 6.82 -0.59
C LEU A 41 12.80 7.89 0.48
N SER A 42 12.81 9.15 0.06
CA SER A 42 12.74 10.29 0.97
C SER A 42 11.37 10.36 1.65
N ARG A 43 11.29 10.96 2.85
CA ARG A 43 10.00 11.15 3.55
C ARG A 43 8.95 11.85 2.70
N ARG A 44 9.37 12.84 1.92
CA ARG A 44 8.51 13.58 1.00
C ARG A 44 7.89 12.63 -0.03
N ASP A 45 8.71 11.79 -0.65
CA ASP A 45 8.24 10.88 -1.70
C ASP A 45 7.39 9.75 -1.11
N ILE A 46 7.71 9.28 0.10
CA ILE A 46 6.87 8.34 0.87
C ILE A 46 5.49 8.94 1.08
N TYR A 47 5.40 10.20 1.53
CA TYR A 47 4.12 10.88 1.75
C TYR A 47 3.29 10.99 0.47
N PHE A 48 3.90 11.44 -0.63
CA PHE A 48 3.18 11.56 -1.91
C PHE A 48 2.73 10.21 -2.45
N GLN A 49 3.59 9.19 -2.41
CA GLN A 49 3.24 7.85 -2.85
C GLN A 49 2.15 7.22 -1.97
N ALA A 50 2.26 7.37 -0.64
CA ALA A 50 1.23 6.94 0.29
C ALA A 50 -0.13 7.61 0.00
N GLY A 51 -0.14 8.90 -0.34
CA GLY A 51 -1.35 9.61 -0.75
C GLY A 51 -1.99 9.06 -2.03
N ILE A 52 -1.18 8.67 -3.02
CA ILE A 52 -1.65 8.01 -4.25
C ILE A 52 -2.25 6.64 -3.92
N LEU A 53 -1.55 5.84 -3.13
CA LEU A 53 -2.02 4.51 -2.71
C LEU A 53 -3.29 4.61 -1.87
N ARG A 54 -3.39 5.60 -0.99
CA ARG A 54 -4.57 5.81 -0.15
C ARG A 54 -5.82 6.03 -0.99
N LYS A 55 -5.78 6.95 -1.96
CA LYS A 55 -6.89 7.21 -2.89
C LYS A 55 -7.34 5.92 -3.57
N ARG A 56 -6.40 5.12 -4.09
CA ARG A 56 -6.71 3.82 -4.70
C ARG A 56 -7.34 2.85 -3.70
N THR A 57 -6.81 2.73 -2.48
CA THR A 57 -7.40 1.82 -1.47
C THR A 57 -8.81 2.23 -1.06
N GLU A 58 -9.14 3.52 -1.06
CA GLU A 58 -10.49 4.03 -0.77
C GLU A 58 -11.51 3.58 -1.82
N GLU A 59 -11.16 3.66 -3.10
CA GLU A 59 -12.02 3.20 -4.21
C GLU A 59 -12.41 1.72 -4.07
N TYR A 60 -11.57 0.92 -3.41
CA TYR A 60 -11.80 -0.52 -3.20
C TYR A 60 -12.35 -0.84 -1.81
N ASN A 61 -12.66 0.17 -0.98
CA ASN A 61 -13.03 0.02 0.42
C ASN A 61 -12.03 -0.87 1.21
N ALA A 62 -10.74 -0.64 0.98
CA ALA A 62 -9.64 -1.37 1.60
C ALA A 62 -9.01 -0.57 2.76
N THR A 63 -8.53 -1.31 3.76
CA THR A 63 -7.71 -0.79 4.85
C THR A 63 -6.30 -0.52 4.32
N PHE A 64 -5.77 0.66 4.66
CA PHE A 64 -4.43 1.10 4.27
C PHE A 64 -3.67 1.55 5.52
N VAL A 65 -2.46 1.02 5.70
CA VAL A 65 -1.56 1.36 6.81
C VAL A 65 -0.20 1.73 6.25
N VAL A 66 0.41 2.79 6.76
CA VAL A 66 1.80 3.16 6.45
C VAL A 66 2.69 2.64 7.58
N ASN A 67 3.73 1.90 7.23
CA ASN A 67 4.65 1.31 8.19
C ASN A 67 5.73 2.32 8.63
N ASP A 68 6.12 2.32 9.91
CA ASP A 68 7.19 3.13 10.53
C ASP A 68 7.06 4.67 10.41
N HIS A 69 5.96 5.17 9.85
CA HIS A 69 5.68 6.61 9.69
C HIS A 69 4.32 6.93 10.33
N CYS A 70 4.34 7.63 11.46
CA CYS A 70 3.15 8.00 12.23
C CYS A 70 2.72 9.46 12.05
N ASP A 71 3.58 10.27 11.42
CA ASP A 71 3.34 11.65 11.00
C ASP A 71 2.42 11.72 9.77
#